data_AF-A0ABD5F628-F1
#
_entry.id   AF-A0ABD5F628-F1
#
_cell.length_a   1.000
_cell.length_b   1.000
_cell.length_c   1.000
_cell.angle_alpha   90.00
_cell.angle_beta   90.00
_cell.angle_gamma   90.00
#
_symmetry.space_group_name_H-M   'P 1'
#
loop_
_entity.id
_entity.type
_entity.pdbx_description
1 polymer ?
#
loop_
_entity_poly.entity_id
_entity_poly.type
_entity_poly.pdbx_seq_one_letter_code
_entity_poly.pdbx_strand_id
1 'polypeptide(L)'
;MNLKRKKRNKCVLCLNFYSNKEMSEEHYPAKSVGNEDIIKLDFIKMANSFMTDDLIKYSSKHENIGKSIKEIADDYFDNELSQSIYPKGRTARTLCRKCNTFLGKYDESYKKFYENDGNPSVIGGYQHQTRLNIIKSIYAKFLSVPECKEMNFDFINFLRNEKLQEYTGEWVVYCLKRDYGTDMMGLKSIDTGMLEYDEGIIFELSDEKFIFHLMNFTPHEQYRTLNLMDILEKKYELISGYDVEGGYHGLLMIQKMFESFPNVPVNEY
;
A
#
# COMPACT_ATOMS: atom_id res chain seq x y z
N MET A 1 8.72 -5.18 45.81
CA MET A 1 8.53 -4.07 44.84
C MET A 1 8.86 -4.60 43.45
N ASN A 2 7.86 -5.02 42.66
CA ASN A 2 8.08 -5.61 41.33
C ASN A 2 8.26 -4.47 40.31
N LEU A 3 9.51 -4.14 39.98
CA LEU A 3 9.82 -3.26 38.85
C LEU A 3 9.42 -3.98 37.56
N LYS A 4 8.18 -3.78 37.10
CA LYS A 4 7.77 -4.14 35.73
C LYS A 4 8.75 -3.45 34.78
N ARG A 5 9.70 -4.20 34.20
CA ARG A 5 10.57 -3.72 33.12
C ARG A 5 9.66 -3.11 32.06
N LYS A 6 9.76 -1.80 31.84
CA LYS A 6 8.99 -1.12 30.78
C LYS A 6 9.35 -1.78 29.46
N LYS A 7 8.36 -2.36 28.77
CA LYS A 7 8.52 -2.95 27.44
C LYS A 7 9.08 -1.87 26.51
N ARG A 8 10.22 -2.16 25.86
CA ARG A 8 10.84 -1.28 24.86
C ARG A 8 10.72 -1.95 23.50
N ASN A 9 10.45 -1.17 22.46
CA ASN A 9 10.40 -1.66 21.09
C ASN A 9 11.67 -1.22 20.36
N LYS A 10 12.12 -2.07 19.44
CA LYS A 10 13.28 -1.80 18.58
C LYS A 10 12.81 -1.02 17.36
N CYS A 11 13.45 0.11 17.07
CA CYS A 11 13.22 0.84 15.82
C CYS A 11 13.86 0.08 14.65
N VAL A 12 13.11 -0.22 13.59
CA VAL A 12 13.65 -0.95 12.43
C VAL A 12 14.69 -0.13 11.64
N LEU A 13 14.54 1.21 11.62
CA LEU A 13 15.46 2.09 10.90
C LEU A 13 16.70 2.53 11.69
N CYS A 14 16.78 2.43 13.02
CA CYS A 14 18.03 2.75 13.72
C CYS A 14 18.51 1.67 14.69
N LEU A 15 17.75 0.58 14.83
CA LEU A 15 17.99 -0.57 15.70
C LEU A 15 18.05 -0.26 17.19
N ASN A 16 17.86 1.00 17.60
CA ASN A 16 17.81 1.41 19.00
C ASN A 16 16.47 1.06 19.65
N PHE A 17 16.48 0.89 20.97
CA PHE A 17 15.31 0.55 21.77
C PHE A 17 14.67 1.79 22.41
N TYR A 18 13.36 1.92 22.24
CA TYR A 18 12.57 3.05 22.67
C TYR A 18 11.36 2.63 23.50
N SER A 19 10.87 3.50 24.38
CA SER A 19 9.57 3.27 25.02
C SER A 19 8.43 3.45 24.01
N ASN A 20 7.25 2.89 24.30
CA ASN A 20 6.06 3.07 23.45
C ASN A 20 5.75 4.55 23.13
N LYS A 21 6.03 5.48 24.05
CA LYS A 21 5.77 6.91 23.86
C LYS A 21 6.74 7.57 22.87
N GLU A 22 7.91 6.98 22.68
CA GLU A 22 8.95 7.46 21.76
C GLU A 22 8.86 6.80 20.38
N MET A 23 8.07 5.73 20.27
CA MET A 23 7.68 5.16 18.99
C MET A 23 6.72 6.11 18.25
N SER A 24 6.81 6.10 16.94
CA SER A 24 5.85 6.74 16.05
C SER A 24 4.55 5.95 16.11
N GLU A 25 3.40 6.62 16.14
CA GLU A 25 2.10 5.98 15.90
C GLU A 25 1.85 5.73 14.41
N GLU A 26 2.85 5.99 13.55
CA GLU A 26 2.87 5.72 12.11
C GLU A 26 1.75 6.42 11.32
N HIS A 27 1.72 7.75 11.44
CA HIS A 27 1.10 8.66 10.47
C HIS A 27 2.03 8.94 9.29
N TYR A 28 2.43 7.92 8.52
CA TYR A 28 3.08 8.21 7.26
C TYR A 28 2.85 7.15 6.16
N PRO A 29 2.44 7.56 4.94
CA PRO A 29 2.22 8.93 4.52
C PRO A 29 0.92 9.52 5.03
N ALA A 30 1.02 10.70 5.66
CA ALA A 30 -0.15 11.45 6.06
C ALA A 30 -1.00 11.78 4.82
N LYS A 31 -2.30 11.95 5.02
CA LYS A 31 -3.29 12.44 4.03
C LYS A 31 -2.75 13.55 3.10
N SER A 32 -1.77 14.33 3.56
CA SER A 32 -1.04 15.37 2.83
C SER A 32 -0.25 14.95 1.57
N VAL A 33 -0.02 13.65 1.32
CA VAL A 33 0.61 13.16 0.08
C VAL A 33 -0.25 12.17 -0.71
N GLY A 34 -1.57 12.09 -0.43
CA GLY A 34 -2.51 11.24 -1.16
C GLY A 34 -2.68 9.81 -0.63
N ASN A 35 -2.11 9.51 0.54
CA ASN A 35 -2.41 8.26 1.23
C ASN A 35 -3.57 8.51 2.19
N GLU A 36 -4.76 8.04 1.83
CA GLU A 36 -5.87 7.93 2.77
C GLU A 36 -5.61 6.85 3.83
N ASP A 37 -6.46 6.81 4.85
CA ASP A 37 -6.43 5.78 5.89
C ASP A 37 -6.49 4.40 5.22
N ILE A 38 -5.87 3.34 5.78
CA ILE A 38 -5.98 2.00 5.17
C ILE A 38 -7.47 1.63 5.16
N ILE A 39 -8.02 1.50 3.95
CA ILE A 39 -9.43 1.20 3.71
C ILE A 39 -9.55 -0.28 3.39
N LYS A 40 -10.20 -1.02 4.29
CA LYS A 40 -10.57 -2.41 4.04
C LYS A 40 -11.95 -2.46 3.41
N LEU A 41 -12.10 -3.24 2.35
CA LEU A 41 -13.40 -3.57 1.77
C LEU A 41 -14.13 -4.59 2.65
N ASP A 42 -15.36 -4.28 3.03
CA ASP A 42 -16.29 -5.20 3.69
C ASP A 42 -16.93 -6.11 2.63
N PHE A 43 -16.26 -7.24 2.37
CA PHE A 43 -16.69 -8.22 1.37
C PHE A 43 -18.07 -8.83 1.68
N ILE A 44 -18.46 -8.93 2.96
CA ILE A 44 -19.78 -9.45 3.35
C ILE A 44 -20.86 -8.44 2.94
N LYS A 45 -20.66 -7.16 3.26
CA LYS A 45 -21.61 -6.11 2.84
C LYS A 45 -21.66 -5.97 1.33
N MET A 46 -20.52 -6.08 0.65
CA MET A 46 -20.49 -6.06 -0.82
C MET A 46 -21.31 -7.22 -1.39
N ALA A 47 -21.11 -8.45 -0.91
CA ALA A 47 -21.89 -9.61 -1.32
C ALA A 47 -23.40 -9.41 -1.04
N ASN A 48 -23.75 -8.89 0.13
CA ASN A 48 -25.13 -8.58 0.48
C ASN A 48 -25.72 -7.51 -0.46
N SER A 49 -24.98 -6.44 -0.79
CA SER A 49 -25.44 -5.38 -1.69
C SER A 49 -25.70 -5.84 -3.12
N PHE A 50 -25.11 -6.97 -3.55
CA PHE A 50 -25.45 -7.61 -4.82
C PHE A 50 -26.72 -8.45 -4.73
N MET A 51 -27.05 -8.95 -3.54
CA MET A 51 -28.25 -9.73 -3.29
C MET A 51 -29.46 -8.86 -2.92
N THR A 52 -29.24 -7.57 -2.62
CA THR A 52 -30.27 -6.61 -2.21
C THR A 52 -30.26 -5.39 -3.13
N ASP A 53 -31.40 -4.70 -3.26
CA ASP A 53 -31.50 -3.43 -4.01
C ASP A 53 -30.81 -2.25 -3.30
N ASP A 54 -29.81 -2.48 -2.45
CA ASP A 54 -29.28 -1.46 -1.53
C ASP A 54 -28.52 -0.36 -2.26
N LEU A 55 -27.78 -0.68 -3.34
CA LEU A 55 -27.18 0.33 -4.22
C LEU A 55 -28.25 1.16 -4.94
N ILE A 56 -29.37 0.53 -5.35
CA ILE A 56 -30.49 1.21 -6.02
C ILE A 56 -31.22 2.14 -5.02
N LYS A 57 -31.40 1.71 -3.78
CA LYS A 57 -31.95 2.56 -2.71
C LYS A 57 -31.01 3.71 -2.38
N TYR A 58 -29.70 3.46 -2.35
CA TYR A 58 -28.69 4.47 -2.09
C TYR A 58 -28.63 5.52 -3.22
N SER A 59 -28.66 5.09 -4.48
CA SER A 59 -28.68 6.00 -5.63
C SER A 59 -29.96 6.85 -5.69
N SER A 60 -31.07 6.34 -5.14
CA SER A 60 -32.35 7.04 -5.07
C SER A 60 -32.45 8.07 -3.92
N LYS A 61 -31.41 8.21 -3.08
CA LYS A 61 -31.41 9.20 -1.99
C LYS A 61 -31.40 10.62 -2.55
N HIS A 62 -32.10 11.52 -1.87
CA HIS A 62 -32.29 12.91 -2.31
C HIS A 62 -30.96 13.71 -2.39
N GLU A 63 -29.95 13.29 -1.64
CA GLU A 63 -28.59 13.83 -1.62
C GLU A 63 -27.73 13.45 -2.85
N ASN A 64 -28.20 12.48 -3.64
CA ASN A 64 -27.50 11.96 -4.82
C ASN A 64 -28.09 12.49 -6.15
N ILE A 65 -29.11 13.35 -6.08
CA ILE A 65 -29.72 13.98 -7.26
C ILE A 65 -28.70 14.92 -7.92
N GLY A 66 -28.39 14.66 -9.20
CA GLY A 66 -27.43 15.46 -9.99
C GLY A 66 -25.99 14.94 -9.95
N LYS A 67 -25.68 13.93 -9.12
CA LYS A 67 -24.41 13.21 -9.16
C LYS A 67 -24.38 12.24 -10.33
N SER A 68 -23.21 12.05 -10.91
CA SER A 68 -22.95 10.97 -11.86
C SER A 68 -23.01 9.60 -11.18
N ILE A 69 -23.27 8.55 -11.95
CA ILE A 69 -23.28 7.17 -11.45
C ILE A 69 -21.94 6.81 -10.78
N LYS A 70 -20.83 7.34 -11.29
CA LYS A 70 -19.50 7.13 -10.71
C LYS A 70 -19.39 7.75 -9.32
N GLU A 71 -19.81 9.00 -9.15
CA GLU A 71 -19.79 9.68 -7.84
C GLU A 71 -20.68 8.96 -6.82
N ILE A 72 -21.83 8.44 -7.25
CA ILE A 72 -22.71 7.65 -6.37
C ILE A 72 -22.06 6.32 -5.97
N ALA A 73 -21.36 5.66 -6.90
CA ALA A 73 -20.66 4.40 -6.62
C ALA A 73 -19.46 4.59 -5.70
N ASP A 74 -18.66 5.64 -5.92
CA ASP A 74 -17.55 6.03 -5.05
C ASP A 74 -18.07 6.36 -3.63
N ASP A 75 -19.13 7.16 -3.51
CA ASP A 75 -19.76 7.50 -2.22
C ASP A 75 -20.33 6.26 -1.50
N TYR A 76 -20.97 5.35 -2.24
CA TYR A 76 -21.50 4.11 -1.67
C TYR A 76 -20.36 3.23 -1.14
N PHE A 77 -19.26 3.13 -1.88
CA PHE A 77 -18.09 2.40 -1.44
C PHE A 77 -17.57 2.98 -0.13
N ASP A 78 -17.25 4.28 -0.10
CA ASP A 78 -16.63 4.93 1.06
C ASP A 78 -17.51 4.82 2.31
N ASN A 79 -18.83 5.01 2.17
CA ASN A 79 -19.74 5.10 3.32
C ASN A 79 -20.31 3.75 3.76
N GLU A 80 -20.53 2.81 2.85
CA GLU A 80 -21.29 1.59 3.14
C GLU A 80 -20.43 0.33 3.06
N LEU A 81 -19.52 0.26 2.08
CA LEU A 81 -18.71 -0.93 1.79
C LEU A 81 -17.28 -0.87 2.35
N SER A 82 -16.84 0.29 2.80
CA SER A 82 -15.48 0.49 3.29
C SER A 82 -15.43 0.60 4.81
N GLN A 83 -14.37 0.07 5.41
CA GLN A 83 -14.06 0.28 6.81
C GLN A 83 -12.62 0.78 6.94
N SER A 84 -12.46 1.93 7.59
CA SER A 84 -11.13 2.36 8.05
C SER A 84 -10.68 1.42 9.17
N ILE A 85 -9.82 0.47 8.83
CA ILE A 85 -9.25 -0.46 9.82
C ILE A 85 -8.16 0.22 10.65
N TYR A 86 -7.60 1.31 10.12
CA TYR A 86 -6.57 2.09 10.76
C TYR A 86 -6.78 3.60 10.57
N PRO A 87 -7.75 4.21 11.28
CA PRO A 87 -8.12 5.63 11.14
C PRO A 87 -7.04 6.62 11.59
N LYS A 88 -5.88 6.11 12.01
CA LYS A 88 -4.69 6.88 12.42
C LYS A 88 -3.44 6.53 11.58
N GLY A 89 -3.59 5.81 10.46
CA GLY A 89 -2.47 5.38 9.62
C GLY A 89 -1.90 4.01 9.99
N ARG A 90 -0.76 3.64 9.38
CA ARG A 90 -0.18 2.29 9.43
C ARG A 90 0.27 1.91 10.85
N THR A 91 0.28 0.62 11.17
CA THR A 91 0.03 0.18 12.56
C THR A 91 1.07 -0.69 13.22
N ALA A 92 2.20 -0.93 12.58
CA ALA A 92 3.20 -1.81 13.14
C ALA A 92 3.97 -1.18 14.32
N ARG A 93 3.96 0.16 14.48
CA ARG A 93 4.76 0.92 15.47
C ARG A 93 6.22 0.42 15.47
N THR A 94 6.82 0.39 14.28
CA THR A 94 8.18 -0.12 14.01
C THR A 94 9.22 1.00 14.00
N LEU A 95 8.80 2.25 13.80
CA LEU A 95 9.70 3.40 13.72
C LEU A 95 9.69 4.24 15.00
N CYS A 96 10.86 4.73 15.42
CA CYS A 96 10.91 5.80 16.42
C CYS A 96 10.57 7.14 15.76
N ARG A 97 10.07 8.11 16.55
CA ARG A 97 9.66 9.43 16.02
C ARG A 97 10.74 10.13 15.21
N LYS A 98 12.00 10.06 15.65
CA LYS A 98 13.14 10.67 14.93
C LYS A 98 13.35 10.04 13.56
N CYS A 99 13.31 8.72 13.46
CA CYS A 99 13.44 8.00 12.20
C CYS A 99 12.26 8.28 11.26
N ASN A 100 11.04 8.33 11.80
CA ASN A 100 9.85 8.70 11.04
C ASN A 100 9.98 10.12 10.45
N THR A 101 10.40 11.10 11.26
CA THR A 101 10.66 12.47 10.77
C THR A 101 11.77 12.52 9.74
N PHE A 102 12.84 11.74 9.89
CA PHE A 102 13.93 11.65 8.92
C PHE A 102 13.44 11.17 7.55
N LEU A 103 12.55 10.17 7.51
CA LEU A 103 11.99 9.64 6.25
C LEU A 103 11.07 10.65 5.56
N GLY A 104 10.45 11.56 6.33
CA GLY A 104 9.56 12.64 5.89
C GLY A 104 10.09 13.55 4.77
N LYS A 105 11.39 13.53 4.47
CA LYS A 105 11.97 14.28 3.34
C LYS A 105 11.88 13.54 2.00
N TYR A 106 11.91 12.21 2.00
CA TYR A 106 11.84 11.41 0.76
C TYR A 106 10.45 11.50 0.14
N ASP A 107 9.51 11.46 1.05
CA ASP A 107 8.09 11.70 0.99
C ASP A 107 7.64 12.97 0.26
N GLU A 108 8.36 14.09 0.41
CA GLU A 108 8.11 15.29 -0.39
C GLU A 108 8.36 15.04 -1.88
N SER A 109 9.29 14.13 -2.20
CA SER A 109 9.55 13.72 -3.59
C SER A 109 8.49 12.73 -4.05
N TYR A 110 8.05 11.80 -3.19
CA TYR A 110 6.92 10.92 -3.49
C TYR A 110 5.65 11.68 -3.81
N LYS A 111 5.34 12.75 -3.07
CA LYS A 111 4.18 13.60 -3.34
C LYS A 111 4.18 14.10 -4.79
N LYS A 112 5.34 14.49 -5.33
CA LYS A 112 5.46 14.91 -6.73
C LYS A 112 5.18 13.78 -7.71
N PHE A 113 5.64 12.56 -7.40
CA PHE A 113 5.31 11.36 -8.18
C PHE A 113 3.79 11.12 -8.20
N TYR A 114 3.16 11.19 -7.02
CA TYR A 114 1.73 11.00 -6.85
C TYR A 114 0.87 12.05 -7.56
N GLU A 115 1.19 13.33 -7.37
CA GLU A 115 0.46 14.46 -7.97
C GLU A 115 0.54 14.48 -9.50
N ASN A 116 1.60 13.89 -10.07
CA ASN A 116 1.80 13.81 -11.52
C ASN A 116 1.47 12.43 -12.10
N ASP A 117 0.72 11.60 -11.38
CA ASP A 117 0.27 10.26 -11.81
C ASP A 117 1.39 9.35 -12.32
N GLY A 118 2.60 9.53 -11.77
CA GLY A 118 3.79 8.80 -12.19
C GLY A 118 4.16 9.00 -13.66
N ASN A 119 3.75 10.11 -14.28
CA ASN A 119 3.94 10.37 -15.71
C ASN A 119 5.43 10.35 -16.10
N PRO A 120 5.88 9.41 -16.96
CA PRO A 120 7.29 9.29 -17.31
C PRO A 120 7.93 10.54 -17.90
N SER A 121 7.17 11.37 -18.63
CA SER A 121 7.68 12.60 -19.23
C SER A 121 7.96 13.68 -18.19
N VAL A 122 7.17 13.72 -17.12
CA VAL A 122 7.33 14.67 -16.02
C VAL A 122 8.40 14.17 -15.05
N ILE A 123 8.25 12.92 -14.60
CA ILE A 123 9.14 12.33 -13.60
C ILE A 123 10.54 12.17 -14.16
N GLY A 124 10.70 11.71 -15.42
CA GLY A 124 12.00 11.61 -16.09
C GLY A 124 12.73 12.96 -16.25
N GLY A 125 12.01 14.08 -16.18
CA GLY A 125 12.58 15.43 -16.16
C GLY A 125 13.10 15.87 -14.79
N TYR A 126 12.78 15.15 -13.71
CA TYR A 126 13.27 15.49 -12.38
C TYR A 126 14.76 15.16 -12.19
N GLN A 127 15.40 15.92 -11.30
CA GLN A 127 16.77 15.64 -10.88
C GLN A 127 16.90 14.20 -10.36
N HIS A 128 18.05 13.57 -10.60
CA HIS A 128 18.32 12.20 -10.17
C HIS A 128 18.03 11.99 -8.68
N GLN A 129 18.42 12.93 -7.81
CA GLN A 129 18.16 12.85 -6.38
C GLN A 129 16.66 12.86 -6.03
N THR A 130 15.82 13.60 -6.77
CA THR A 130 14.36 13.59 -6.56
C THR A 130 13.78 12.22 -6.90
N ARG A 131 14.23 11.62 -8.00
CA ARG A 131 13.81 10.28 -8.44
C ARG A 131 14.25 9.20 -7.46
N LEU A 132 15.48 9.30 -6.96
CA LEU A 132 15.98 8.45 -5.90
C LEU A 132 15.20 8.60 -4.59
N ASN A 133 14.82 9.82 -4.22
CA ASN A 133 14.01 10.07 -3.04
C ASN A 133 12.59 9.49 -3.16
N ILE A 134 11.99 9.48 -4.36
CA ILE A 134 10.73 8.77 -4.64
C ILE A 134 10.89 7.28 -4.31
N ILE A 135 11.96 6.66 -4.83
CA ILE A 135 12.27 5.25 -4.57
C ILE A 135 12.42 4.99 -3.07
N LYS A 136 13.26 5.77 -2.38
CA LYS A 136 13.49 5.62 -0.93
C LYS A 136 12.21 5.81 -0.11
N SER A 137 11.32 6.71 -0.51
CA SER A 137 10.03 6.89 0.16
C SER A 137 9.19 5.61 0.08
N ILE A 138 9.10 4.99 -1.09
CA ILE A 138 8.30 3.77 -1.29
C ILE A 138 8.90 2.57 -0.56
N TYR A 139 10.23 2.38 -0.55
CA TYR A 139 10.86 1.36 0.29
C TYR A 139 10.60 1.59 1.79
N ALA A 140 10.71 2.83 2.25
CA ALA A 140 10.50 3.17 3.65
C ALA A 140 9.07 2.91 4.11
N LYS A 141 8.10 3.06 3.22
CA LYS A 141 6.69 2.77 3.46
C LYS A 141 6.45 1.30 3.88
N PHE A 142 7.21 0.35 3.37
CA PHE A 142 7.11 -1.08 3.75
C PHE A 142 7.57 -1.36 5.18
N LEU A 143 8.34 -0.47 5.80
CA LEU A 143 8.74 -0.63 7.20
C LEU A 143 7.54 -0.55 8.16
N SER A 144 6.51 0.20 7.78
CA SER A 144 5.32 0.45 8.59
C SER A 144 4.16 -0.50 8.26
N VAL A 145 4.33 -1.41 7.29
CA VAL A 145 3.30 -2.38 6.89
C VAL A 145 3.20 -3.47 7.97
N PRO A 146 1.99 -3.81 8.48
CA PRO A 146 1.81 -4.80 9.55
C PRO A 146 2.45 -6.16 9.26
N GLU A 147 2.30 -6.63 8.03
CA GLU A 147 2.82 -7.90 7.51
C GLU A 147 4.35 -7.93 7.51
N CYS A 148 5.00 -6.77 7.42
CA CYS A 148 6.46 -6.62 7.39
C CYS A 148 7.11 -6.56 8.78
N LYS A 149 6.35 -6.58 9.88
CA LYS A 149 6.80 -6.19 11.22
C LYS A 149 8.02 -6.98 11.75
N GLU A 150 8.15 -8.24 11.36
CA GLU A 150 9.24 -9.12 11.84
C GLU A 150 10.35 -9.31 10.79
N MET A 151 10.24 -8.63 9.65
CA MET A 151 11.18 -8.76 8.55
C MET A 151 12.47 -7.96 8.79
N ASN A 152 13.60 -8.54 8.38
CA ASN A 152 14.88 -7.87 8.34
C ASN A 152 15.26 -7.56 6.90
N PHE A 153 14.88 -6.38 6.43
CA PHE A 153 15.18 -5.96 5.07
C PHE A 153 16.62 -5.47 4.90
N ASP A 154 17.24 -5.82 3.77
CA ASP A 154 18.59 -5.40 3.40
C ASP A 154 18.65 -3.96 2.85
N PHE A 155 17.53 -3.40 2.35
CA PHE A 155 17.43 -2.01 1.91
C PHE A 155 17.46 -0.99 3.06
N ILE A 156 17.49 -1.45 4.31
CA ILE A 156 17.56 -0.58 5.49
C ILE A 156 18.78 0.36 5.44
N ASN A 157 19.93 -0.12 4.97
CA ASN A 157 21.12 0.73 4.82
C ASN A 157 20.95 1.77 3.71
N PHE A 158 20.31 1.38 2.60
CA PHE A 158 19.97 2.27 1.49
C PHE A 158 19.07 3.43 1.92
N LEU A 159 18.11 3.17 2.82
CA LEU A 159 17.24 4.20 3.39
C LEU A 159 17.98 5.14 4.35
N ARG A 160 18.83 4.60 5.22
CA ARG A 160 19.58 5.37 6.24
C ARG A 160 20.62 6.28 5.62
N ASN A 161 21.33 5.81 4.60
CA ASN A 161 22.42 6.55 4.01
C ASN A 161 21.92 7.36 2.79
N GLU A 162 21.74 8.66 3.01
CA GLU A 162 21.28 9.60 1.98
C GLU A 162 22.20 9.64 0.76
N LYS A 163 23.50 9.36 0.95
CA LYS A 163 24.51 9.41 -0.10
C LYS A 163 24.49 8.19 -1.00
N LEU A 164 23.89 7.07 -0.58
CA LEU A 164 23.76 5.89 -1.43
C LEU A 164 22.79 6.18 -2.56
N GLN A 165 23.28 6.08 -3.80
CA GLN A 165 22.53 6.30 -5.04
C GLN A 165 22.02 4.99 -5.65
N GLU A 166 22.53 3.85 -5.20
CA GLU A 166 22.23 2.54 -5.73
C GLU A 166 21.85 1.58 -4.60
N TYR A 167 21.05 0.58 -4.96
CA TYR A 167 20.68 -0.54 -4.10
C TYR A 167 20.64 -1.81 -4.94
N THR A 168 21.37 -2.83 -4.49
CA THR A 168 21.56 -4.12 -5.18
C THR A 168 21.21 -5.28 -4.25
N GLY A 169 20.23 -5.08 -3.37
CA GLY A 169 19.77 -6.15 -2.48
C GLY A 169 18.77 -7.07 -3.15
N GLU A 170 18.25 -8.02 -2.37
CA GLU A 170 17.31 -9.06 -2.79
C GLU A 170 15.89 -8.52 -2.96
N TRP A 171 15.51 -7.53 -2.14
CA TRP A 171 14.15 -7.01 -2.09
C TRP A 171 13.92 -5.92 -3.13
N VAL A 172 13.14 -6.22 -4.16
CA VAL A 172 12.81 -5.29 -5.24
C VAL A 172 11.38 -4.79 -5.11
N VAL A 173 11.18 -3.48 -5.31
CA VAL A 173 9.84 -2.89 -5.41
C VAL A 173 9.40 -2.80 -6.86
N TYR A 174 8.22 -3.35 -7.11
CA TYR A 174 7.49 -3.24 -8.36
C TYR A 174 6.27 -2.32 -8.18
N CYS A 175 5.96 -1.56 -9.22
CA CYS A 175 4.91 -0.54 -9.22
C CYS A 175 3.93 -0.76 -10.38
N LEU A 176 2.65 -0.73 -10.04
CA LEU A 176 1.54 -0.77 -10.99
C LEU A 176 0.68 0.48 -10.81
N LYS A 177 0.28 1.12 -11.92
CA LYS A 177 -0.70 2.20 -11.90
C LYS A 177 -2.11 1.61 -11.89
N ARG A 178 -2.92 2.03 -10.92
CA ARG A 178 -4.33 1.65 -10.82
C ARG A 178 -5.12 2.23 -11.99
N ASP A 179 -6.05 1.43 -12.45
CA ASP A 179 -7.12 1.76 -13.39
C ASP A 179 -8.40 0.99 -13.01
N TYR A 180 -9.44 1.13 -13.83
CA TYR A 180 -10.74 0.50 -13.60
C TYR A 180 -10.70 -1.04 -13.58
N GLY A 181 -9.69 -1.67 -14.19
CA GLY A 181 -9.54 -3.13 -14.23
C GLY A 181 -8.67 -3.69 -13.11
N THR A 182 -7.99 -2.82 -12.36
CA THR A 182 -7.04 -3.24 -11.32
C THR A 182 -7.74 -3.76 -10.08
N ASP A 183 -8.83 -3.09 -9.68
CA ASP A 183 -9.62 -3.44 -8.51
C ASP A 183 -10.86 -4.25 -8.91
N MET A 184 -11.27 -5.22 -8.09
CA MET A 184 -12.53 -5.94 -8.31
C MET A 184 -13.69 -4.94 -8.40
N MET A 185 -14.34 -4.90 -9.56
CA MET A 185 -15.51 -4.05 -9.83
C MET A 185 -15.24 -2.53 -9.66
N GLY A 186 -13.98 -2.10 -9.75
CA GLY A 186 -13.58 -0.69 -9.60
C GLY A 186 -13.59 -0.17 -8.15
N LEU A 187 -13.76 -1.04 -7.16
CA LEU A 187 -13.80 -0.70 -5.73
C LEU A 187 -12.38 -0.65 -5.17
N LYS A 188 -11.82 0.56 -5.05
CA LYS A 188 -10.42 0.81 -4.66
C LYS A 188 -10.11 0.32 -3.26
N SER A 189 -9.67 -0.92 -3.11
CA SER A 189 -9.19 -1.40 -1.81
C SER A 189 -7.76 -0.92 -1.59
N ILE A 190 -7.57 0.01 -0.66
CA ILE A 190 -6.26 0.55 -0.26
C ILE A 190 -5.69 -0.27 0.89
N ASP A 191 -5.64 -1.59 0.70
CA ASP A 191 -5.25 -2.51 1.75
C ASP A 191 -3.77 -2.92 1.63
N THR A 192 -3.24 -3.57 2.67
CA THR A 192 -1.91 -4.20 2.69
C THR A 192 -2.06 -5.71 2.72
N GLY A 193 -1.06 -6.46 2.25
CA GLY A 193 -1.18 -7.91 2.26
C GLY A 193 0.15 -8.62 2.10
N MET A 194 0.10 -9.94 2.25
CA MET A 194 1.23 -10.83 2.08
C MET A 194 0.80 -12.08 1.32
N LEU A 195 1.59 -12.47 0.33
CA LEU A 195 1.51 -13.77 -0.33
C LEU A 195 2.82 -14.51 -0.12
N GLU A 196 2.72 -15.80 0.19
CA GLU A 196 3.87 -16.71 0.28
C GLU A 196 3.84 -17.66 -0.92
N TYR A 197 4.99 -17.78 -1.58
CA TYR A 197 5.27 -18.70 -2.68
C TYR A 197 6.49 -19.56 -2.30
N ASP A 198 6.69 -20.67 -3.01
CA ASP A 198 7.86 -21.52 -2.79
C ASP A 198 9.17 -20.77 -3.08
N GLU A 199 9.18 -19.82 -4.02
CA GLU A 199 10.36 -19.02 -4.37
C GLU A 199 10.59 -17.83 -3.44
N GLY A 200 9.57 -17.36 -2.72
CA GLY A 200 9.69 -16.17 -1.90
C GLY A 200 8.36 -15.54 -1.44
N ILE A 201 8.45 -14.29 -1.00
CA ILE A 201 7.35 -13.57 -0.36
C ILE A 201 7.05 -12.28 -1.13
N ILE A 202 5.77 -11.96 -1.23
CA ILE A 202 5.28 -10.70 -1.77
C ILE A 202 4.60 -9.92 -0.65
N PHE A 203 5.04 -8.70 -0.39
CA PHE A 203 4.28 -7.74 0.41
C PHE A 203 3.61 -6.73 -0.51
N GLU A 204 2.32 -6.50 -0.30
CA GLU A 204 1.57 -5.48 -1.02
C GLU A 204 1.32 -4.26 -0.14
N LEU A 205 1.48 -3.10 -0.76
CA LEU A 205 1.01 -1.84 -0.26
C LEU A 205 0.36 -1.05 -1.40
N SER A 206 -0.83 -0.53 -1.16
CA SER A 206 -1.53 0.32 -2.12
C SER A 206 -1.75 1.75 -1.64
N ASP A 207 -1.96 2.66 -2.59
CA ASP A 207 -2.66 3.94 -2.41
C ASP A 207 -3.73 4.11 -3.50
N GLU A 208 -4.36 5.28 -3.62
CA GLU A 208 -5.46 5.49 -4.58
C GLU A 208 -5.05 5.38 -6.05
N LYS A 209 -3.75 5.54 -6.36
CA LYS A 209 -3.22 5.61 -7.72
C LYS A 209 -2.29 4.48 -8.08
N PHE A 210 -1.63 3.87 -7.08
CA PHE A 210 -0.58 2.89 -7.29
C PHE A 210 -0.74 1.67 -6.38
N ILE A 211 -0.25 0.56 -6.89
CA ILE A 211 -0.02 -0.67 -6.13
C ILE A 211 1.47 -0.95 -6.15
N PHE A 212 2.04 -1.18 -4.98
CA PHE A 212 3.44 -1.51 -4.80
C PHE A 212 3.56 -2.93 -4.27
N HIS A 213 4.38 -3.73 -4.94
CA HIS A 213 4.76 -5.06 -4.50
C HIS A 213 6.24 -5.08 -4.14
N LEU A 214 6.55 -5.42 -2.90
CA LEU A 214 7.90 -5.67 -2.45
C LEU A 214 8.14 -7.18 -2.48
N MET A 215 9.10 -7.62 -3.28
CA MET A 215 9.35 -9.03 -3.59
C MET A 215 10.83 -9.37 -3.43
N ASN A 216 11.13 -10.61 -3.03
CA ASN A 216 12.51 -11.11 -2.95
C ASN A 216 12.84 -12.12 -4.06
N PHE A 217 12.01 -12.18 -5.09
CA PHE A 217 12.19 -13.01 -6.28
C PHE A 217 11.72 -12.24 -7.53
N THR A 218 12.11 -12.73 -8.70
CA THR A 218 11.70 -12.12 -9.98
C THR A 218 10.22 -12.41 -10.22
N PRO A 219 9.40 -11.42 -10.62
CA PRO A 219 7.99 -11.66 -10.90
C PRO A 219 7.78 -12.76 -11.94
N HIS A 220 6.71 -13.54 -11.75
CA HIS A 220 6.25 -14.52 -12.74
C HIS A 220 6.07 -13.85 -14.11
N GLU A 221 6.37 -14.59 -15.19
CA GLU A 221 6.47 -14.02 -16.56
C GLU A 221 5.24 -13.23 -17.02
N GLN A 222 4.05 -13.60 -16.54
CA GLN A 222 2.77 -12.97 -16.88
C GLN A 222 2.53 -11.65 -16.13
N TYR A 223 3.30 -11.38 -15.06
CA TYR A 223 3.16 -10.20 -14.24
C TYR A 223 3.95 -9.01 -14.81
N ARG A 224 3.32 -8.26 -15.72
CA ARG A 224 3.88 -7.04 -16.26
C ARG A 224 3.79 -5.89 -15.25
N THR A 225 4.92 -5.29 -14.89
CA THR A 225 4.98 -4.22 -13.88
C THR A 225 6.22 -3.35 -14.09
N LEU A 226 6.22 -2.12 -13.57
CA LEU A 226 7.41 -1.28 -13.53
C LEU A 226 8.32 -1.72 -12.39
N ASN A 227 9.60 -2.02 -12.65
CA ASN A 227 10.60 -2.04 -11.59
C ASN A 227 10.84 -0.60 -11.14
N LEU A 228 10.62 -0.30 -9.86
CA LEU A 228 10.66 1.06 -9.37
C LEU A 228 12.02 1.75 -9.58
N MET A 229 13.11 0.97 -9.65
CA MET A 229 14.44 1.51 -9.93
C MET A 229 14.56 2.11 -11.34
N ASP A 230 13.75 1.66 -12.30
CA ASP A 230 13.78 2.16 -13.68
C ASP A 230 13.34 3.63 -13.76
N ILE A 231 12.70 4.18 -12.72
CA ILE A 231 12.42 5.62 -12.61
C ILE A 231 13.72 6.45 -12.66
N LEU A 232 14.87 5.89 -12.28
CA LEU A 232 16.18 6.55 -12.42
C LEU A 232 16.58 6.76 -13.89
N GLU A 233 15.97 6.02 -14.82
CA GLU A 233 16.10 6.25 -16.25
C GLU A 233 15.26 7.44 -16.70
N LYS A 234 15.73 8.18 -17.71
CA LYS A 234 14.97 9.33 -18.25
C LYS A 234 13.70 8.92 -18.96
N LYS A 235 13.63 7.66 -19.41
CA LYS A 235 12.49 7.07 -20.11
C LYS A 235 12.21 5.74 -19.43
N TYR A 236 11.10 5.67 -18.70
CA TYR A 236 10.56 4.43 -18.15
C TYR A 236 9.13 4.26 -18.62
N GLU A 237 8.62 3.03 -18.58
CA GLU A 237 7.24 2.73 -18.92
C GLU A 237 6.45 2.49 -17.63
N LEU A 238 5.35 3.21 -17.45
CA LEU A 238 4.43 2.95 -16.35
C LEU A 238 3.33 2.02 -16.84
N ILE A 239 3.21 0.86 -16.19
CA ILE A 239 2.22 -0.16 -16.55
C ILE A 239 0.91 0.11 -15.82
N SER A 240 -0.20 0.00 -16.53
CA SER A 240 -1.57 0.10 -16.01
C SER A 240 -2.14 -1.28 -15.73
N GLY A 241 -3.01 -1.42 -14.71
CA GLY A 241 -3.52 -2.74 -14.29
C GLY A 241 -4.32 -3.50 -15.35
N TYR A 242 -4.96 -2.83 -16.30
CA TYR A 242 -5.60 -3.45 -17.47
C TYR A 242 -4.60 -4.23 -18.34
N ASP A 243 -3.32 -3.85 -18.32
CA ASP A 243 -2.26 -4.50 -19.10
C ASP A 243 -1.67 -5.74 -18.37
N VAL A 244 -2.26 -6.17 -17.24
CA VAL A 244 -1.77 -7.28 -16.41
C VAL A 244 -2.79 -8.42 -16.37
N GLU A 245 -2.43 -9.56 -16.96
CA GLU A 245 -3.20 -10.80 -16.85
C GLU A 245 -2.85 -11.51 -15.53
N GLY A 246 -3.81 -11.70 -14.62
CA GLY A 246 -3.60 -12.48 -13.38
C GLY A 246 -2.64 -11.82 -12.37
N GLY A 247 -3.02 -10.67 -11.82
CA GLY A 247 -2.18 -9.91 -10.89
C GLY A 247 -2.21 -10.37 -9.42
N TYR A 248 -1.10 -10.19 -8.71
CA TYR A 248 -0.98 -10.47 -7.26
C TYR A 248 -2.03 -9.74 -6.41
N HIS A 249 -2.39 -8.52 -6.80
CA HIS A 249 -3.42 -7.75 -6.12
C HIS A 249 -4.77 -8.45 -6.14
N GLY A 250 -5.19 -8.95 -7.30
CA GLY A 250 -6.44 -9.71 -7.42
C GLY A 250 -6.44 -10.97 -6.56
N LEU A 251 -5.31 -11.68 -6.49
CA LEU A 251 -5.17 -12.86 -5.63
C LEU A 251 -5.28 -12.49 -4.14
N LEU A 252 -4.64 -11.40 -3.71
CA LEU A 252 -4.76 -10.88 -2.35
C LEU A 252 -6.20 -10.48 -2.01
N MET A 253 -6.91 -9.84 -2.94
CA MET A 253 -8.33 -9.50 -2.77
C MET A 253 -9.18 -10.78 -2.59
N ILE A 254 -8.96 -11.81 -3.41
CA ILE A 254 -9.66 -13.09 -3.31
C ILE A 254 -9.35 -13.78 -1.98
N GLN A 255 -8.08 -13.83 -1.57
CA GLN A 255 -7.69 -14.42 -0.29
C GLN A 255 -8.41 -13.73 0.87
N LYS A 256 -8.38 -12.40 0.93
CA LYS A 256 -9.06 -11.63 1.97
C LYS A 256 -10.57 -11.76 1.95
N MET A 257 -11.15 -11.90 0.76
CA MET A 257 -12.56 -12.20 0.60
C MET A 257 -12.89 -13.53 1.28
N PHE A 258 -12.12 -14.60 1.00
CA PHE A 258 -12.30 -15.90 1.65
C PHE A 258 -12.09 -15.84 3.17
N GLU A 259 -11.08 -15.12 3.64
CA GLU A 259 -10.83 -14.92 5.09
C GLU A 259 -11.97 -14.16 5.79
N SER A 260 -12.70 -13.33 5.03
CA SER A 260 -13.83 -12.56 5.55
C SER A 260 -15.11 -13.39 5.65
N PHE A 261 -15.24 -14.48 4.89
CA PHE A 261 -16.37 -15.39 5.04
C PHE A 261 -16.09 -16.40 6.17
N PRO A 262 -16.98 -16.55 7.17
CA PRO A 262 -16.80 -17.57 8.19
C PRO A 262 -16.75 -18.94 7.51
N ASN A 263 -15.79 -19.78 7.91
CA ASN A 263 -15.66 -21.17 7.46
C ASN A 263 -17.04 -21.81 7.38
N VAL A 264 -17.55 -22.01 6.16
CA VAL A 264 -18.71 -22.88 5.96
C VAL A 264 -18.23 -24.27 6.39
N PRO A 265 -18.84 -24.89 7.40
CA PRO A 265 -18.53 -26.28 7.70
C PRO A 265 -18.76 -27.06 6.41
N VAL A 266 -17.70 -27.65 5.88
CA VAL A 266 -17.82 -28.64 4.81
C VAL A 266 -18.52 -29.81 5.48
N ASN A 267 -19.85 -29.84 5.40
CA ASN A 267 -20.58 -31.06 5.65
C ASN A 267 -20.20 -31.99 4.49
N GLU A 268 -19.30 -32.92 4.81
CA GLU A 268 -19.01 -34.09 4.00
C GLU A 268 -20.34 -34.76 3.62
N TYR A 269 -20.62 -34.80 2.32
CA TYR A 269 -21.62 -35.67 1.71
C TYR A 269 -20.91 -36.86 1.09
#